data_AF-A0AA35JNZ9-F1
#
_entry.id   AF-A0AA35JNZ9-F1
#
_cell.length_a   1.000
_cell.length_b   1.000
_cell.length_c   1.000
_cell.angle_alpha   90.00
_cell.angle_beta   90.00
_cell.angle_gamma   90.00
#
_symmetry.space_group_name_H-M   'P 1'
#
loop_
_entity.id
_entity.type
_entity.pdbx_description
1 polymer ?
#
loop_
_entity_poly.entity_id
_entity_poly.type
_entity_poly.pdbx_seq_one_letter_code
_entity_poly.pdbx_strand_id
1 'polypeptide(L)'
;MDPCSVGNQLQASSDCHKTYFTCHTGFKTKQELSSTDLLLLQLRTGITLSENDTICFHHAKVYLDRYEDLQKSCCDPFNMHKKLSRKNLHAIDIDDATVLSAKFGRQFIPGWKLCQKCTQIINGSAEVDSEDRQRRRLDSDGRTAKALKSLQFANPGRHSEFAPEANKREKRRLQTKSTSNNSDR
;
A
#
# COMPACT_ATOMS: atom_id res chain seq x y z
N MET A 1 -13.32 19.45 -9.80
CA MET A 1 -12.09 19.39 -10.61
C MET A 1 -11.85 17.95 -11.00
N ASP A 2 -11.45 17.72 -12.24
CA ASP A 2 -11.14 16.39 -12.72
C ASP A 2 -9.86 15.84 -12.05
N PRO A 3 -9.77 14.52 -11.84
CA PRO A 3 -8.57 13.90 -11.28
C PRO A 3 -7.41 14.01 -12.26
N CYS A 4 -6.19 14.14 -11.73
CA CYS A 4 -4.98 14.17 -12.56
C CYS A 4 -4.60 12.76 -13.05
N SER A 5 -3.82 12.66 -14.13
CA SER A 5 -3.37 11.36 -14.69
C SER A 5 -2.69 10.48 -13.65
N VAL A 6 -1.79 11.06 -12.85
CA VAL A 6 -1.09 10.34 -11.76
C VAL A 6 -2.07 9.79 -10.71
N GLY A 7 -3.09 10.57 -10.35
CA GLY A 7 -4.09 10.14 -9.37
C GLY A 7 -4.91 8.96 -9.90
N ASN A 8 -5.27 8.98 -11.18
CA ASN A 8 -5.99 7.87 -11.80
C ASN A 8 -5.14 6.59 -11.87
N GLN A 9 -3.88 6.70 -12.30
CA GLN A 9 -2.98 5.54 -12.42
C GLN A 9 -2.67 4.91 -11.06
N LEU A 10 -2.58 5.71 -9.99
CA LEU A 10 -2.36 5.24 -8.62
C LEU A 10 -3.64 4.82 -7.90
N GLN A 11 -4.81 4.86 -8.55
CA GLN A 11 -6.12 4.65 -7.91
C GLN A 11 -6.36 5.58 -6.70
N ALA A 12 -5.76 6.77 -6.72
CA ALA A 12 -5.85 7.83 -5.71
C ALA A 12 -6.61 9.06 -6.25
N SER A 13 -7.52 8.86 -7.21
CA SER A 13 -8.28 9.95 -7.82
C SER A 13 -9.13 10.72 -6.79
N SER A 14 -9.62 10.04 -5.75
CA SER A 14 -10.35 10.64 -4.62
C SER A 14 -9.53 11.63 -3.79
N ASP A 15 -8.20 11.56 -3.88
CA ASP A 15 -7.30 12.44 -3.15
C ASP A 15 -6.83 13.64 -3.98
N CYS A 16 -7.20 13.70 -5.26
CA CYS A 16 -6.82 14.81 -6.13
C CYS A 16 -7.29 16.16 -5.57
N HIS A 17 -6.42 17.17 -5.70
CA HIS A 17 -6.71 18.57 -5.35
C HIS A 17 -7.08 18.83 -3.89
N LYS A 18 -6.83 17.87 -2.98
CA LYS A 18 -6.96 18.09 -1.54
C LYS A 18 -6.01 19.19 -1.08
N THR A 19 -6.49 20.06 -0.21
CA THR A 19 -5.73 21.23 0.25
C THR A 19 -4.95 21.02 1.55
N TYR A 20 -4.86 19.78 2.04
CA TYR A 20 -4.18 19.46 3.30
C TYR A 20 -2.66 19.75 3.29
N PHE A 21 -2.00 19.53 2.14
CA PHE A 21 -0.54 19.72 2.00
C PHE A 21 -0.17 20.96 1.17
N THR A 22 -1.12 21.55 0.47
CA THR A 22 -0.94 22.74 -0.38
C THR A 22 -2.23 23.54 -0.42
N CYS A 23 -2.14 24.86 -0.38
CA CYS A 23 -3.31 25.73 -0.57
C CYS A 23 -3.66 25.95 -2.05
N HIS A 24 -2.79 25.52 -2.97
CA HIS A 24 -2.99 25.67 -4.42
C HIS A 24 -3.64 24.43 -5.03
N THR A 25 -4.60 24.65 -5.94
CA THR A 25 -5.30 23.63 -6.72
C THR A 25 -5.06 23.85 -8.21
N GLY A 26 -5.07 22.78 -9.00
CA GLY A 26 -4.70 22.82 -10.41
C GLY A 26 -3.69 21.73 -10.77
N PHE A 27 -3.13 21.81 -11.97
CA PHE A 27 -2.25 20.81 -12.55
C PHE A 27 -0.86 21.36 -12.83
N LYS A 28 0.11 20.46 -12.79
CA LYS A 28 1.41 20.61 -13.42
C LYS A 28 1.53 19.63 -14.57
N THR A 29 2.14 20.08 -15.64
CA THR A 29 2.56 19.24 -16.77
C THR A 29 3.98 18.72 -16.57
N LYS A 30 4.40 17.78 -17.41
CA LYS A 30 5.78 17.27 -17.42
C LYS A 30 6.84 18.37 -17.56
N GLN A 31 6.56 19.41 -18.36
CA GLN A 31 7.50 20.49 -18.66
C GLN A 31 7.73 21.42 -17.46
N GLU A 32 6.80 21.47 -16.51
CA GLU A 32 6.89 22.28 -15.30
C GLU A 32 7.65 21.59 -14.15
N LEU A 33 8.02 20.32 -14.32
CA LEU A 33 8.76 19.55 -13.33
C LEU A 33 10.24 19.50 -13.71
N SER A 34 11.11 19.62 -12.71
CA SER A 34 12.54 19.45 -12.92
C SER A 34 12.87 17.99 -13.25
N SER A 35 14.02 17.74 -13.90
CA SER A 35 14.48 16.38 -14.18
C SER A 35 14.61 15.52 -12.91
N THR A 36 15.04 16.13 -11.80
CA THR A 36 15.13 15.47 -10.50
C THR A 36 13.74 15.11 -9.95
N ASP A 37 12.76 16.01 -10.07
CA ASP A 37 11.39 15.73 -9.64
C ASP A 37 10.73 14.64 -10.46
N LEU A 38 10.95 14.64 -11.78
CA LEU A 38 10.47 13.58 -12.67
C LEU A 38 11.06 12.23 -12.28
N LEU A 39 12.37 12.17 -11.97
CA LEU A 39 13.02 10.97 -11.48
C LEU A 39 12.46 10.51 -10.14
N LEU A 40 12.30 11.42 -9.17
CA LEU A 40 11.73 11.11 -7.87
C LEU A 40 10.30 10.58 -8.00
N LEU A 41 9.48 11.22 -8.83
CA LEU A 41 8.11 10.78 -9.09
C LEU A 41 8.11 9.37 -9.67
N GLN A 42 8.92 9.11 -10.70
CA GLN A 42 9.02 7.80 -11.32
C GLN A 42 9.47 6.72 -10.32
N LEU A 43 10.51 7.00 -9.53
CA LEU A 43 11.00 6.05 -8.53
C LEU A 43 9.97 5.80 -7.43
N ARG A 44 9.27 6.84 -6.95
CA ARG A 44 8.32 6.73 -5.83
C ARG A 44 6.98 6.13 -6.22
N THR A 45 6.54 6.34 -7.45
CA THR A 45 5.20 5.95 -7.90
C THR A 45 5.21 4.84 -8.96
N GLY A 46 6.35 4.60 -9.61
CA GLY A 46 6.46 3.71 -10.76
C GLY A 46 5.93 4.32 -12.06
N ILE A 47 5.50 5.58 -12.05
CA ILE A 47 4.87 6.25 -13.19
C ILE A 47 5.88 7.08 -13.97
N THR A 48 5.95 6.85 -15.27
CA THR A 48 6.67 7.71 -16.21
C THR A 48 5.67 8.61 -16.92
N LEU A 49 5.77 9.92 -16.70
CA LEU A 49 4.87 10.89 -17.34
C LEU A 49 5.13 10.99 -18.85
N SER A 50 4.07 10.76 -19.62
CA SER A 50 3.99 11.14 -21.03
C SER A 50 3.79 12.67 -21.17
N GLU A 51 3.80 13.17 -22.41
CA GLU A 51 3.72 14.61 -22.70
C GLU A 51 2.38 15.23 -22.25
N ASN A 52 1.29 14.47 -22.36
CA ASN A 52 -0.06 14.90 -21.98
C ASN A 52 -0.45 14.53 -20.55
N ASP A 53 0.43 13.84 -19.81
CA ASP A 53 0.10 13.44 -18.45
C ASP A 53 0.19 14.62 -17.49
N THR A 54 -0.76 14.64 -16.54
CA THR A 54 -0.87 15.70 -15.54
C THR A 54 -0.71 15.15 -14.13
N ILE A 55 -0.14 15.97 -13.26
CA ILE A 55 -0.12 15.76 -11.82
C ILE A 55 -0.75 16.97 -11.14
N CYS A 56 -1.69 16.78 -10.22
CA CYS A 56 -2.24 17.91 -9.48
C CYS A 56 -1.25 18.43 -8.43
N PHE A 57 -1.38 19.69 -8.02
CA PHE A 57 -0.50 20.26 -6.99
C PHE A 57 -0.50 19.46 -5.69
N HIS A 58 -1.63 18.85 -5.32
CA HIS A 58 -1.70 17.95 -4.17
C HIS A 58 -0.77 16.74 -4.31
N HIS A 59 -0.92 15.98 -5.40
CA HIS A 59 -0.11 14.79 -5.62
C HIS A 59 1.37 15.13 -5.84
N ALA A 60 1.67 16.22 -6.53
CA ALA A 60 3.04 16.72 -6.64
C ALA A 60 3.63 16.98 -5.26
N LYS A 61 2.90 17.69 -4.38
CA LYS A 61 3.35 17.94 -3.01
C LYS A 61 3.52 16.64 -2.20
N VAL A 62 2.60 15.69 -2.33
CA VAL A 62 2.65 14.40 -1.62
C VAL A 62 3.88 13.61 -2.04
N TYR A 63 4.10 13.43 -3.34
CA TYR A 63 5.13 12.52 -3.86
C TYR A 63 6.50 13.15 -4.00
N LEU A 64 6.61 14.47 -4.15
CA LEU A 64 7.90 15.16 -4.27
C LEU A 64 8.40 15.64 -2.90
N ASP A 65 7.53 16.28 -2.11
CA ASP A 65 7.95 16.97 -0.90
C ASP A 65 7.66 16.19 0.38
N ARG A 66 6.47 15.62 0.51
CA ARG A 66 6.00 15.00 1.76
C ARG A 66 6.28 13.50 1.83
N TYR A 67 6.73 12.89 0.75
CA TYR A 67 6.81 11.44 0.63
C TYR A 67 7.67 10.82 1.74
N GLU A 68 8.84 11.39 2.01
CA GLU A 68 9.74 10.95 3.07
C GLU A 68 9.11 11.08 4.46
N ASP A 69 8.42 12.19 4.72
CA ASP A 69 7.73 12.42 5.99
C ASP A 69 6.59 11.42 6.21
N LEU A 70 5.93 10.99 5.15
CA LEU A 70 4.86 9.99 5.21
C LEU A 70 5.39 8.59 5.51
N GLN A 71 6.69 8.32 5.30
CA GLN A 71 7.31 7.05 5.69
C GLN A 71 7.55 7.02 7.20
N LYS A 72 6.57 6.52 7.96
CA LYS A 72 6.58 6.51 9.44
C LYS A 72 7.30 5.30 10.08
N SER A 73 7.81 4.38 9.27
CA SER A 73 8.47 3.17 9.75
C SER A 73 9.58 2.73 8.81
N CYS A 74 10.45 1.86 9.32
CA CYS A 74 11.45 1.15 8.53
C CYS A 74 10.76 0.41 7.37
N CYS A 75 11.35 0.45 6.17
CA CYS A 75 10.90 -0.31 5.01
C CYS A 75 11.20 -1.82 5.13
N ASP A 76 11.97 -2.22 6.14
CA ASP A 76 12.31 -3.61 6.50
C ASP A 76 12.70 -4.47 5.28
N PRO A 77 13.80 -4.15 4.59
CA PRO A 77 14.17 -4.83 3.35
C PRO A 77 14.44 -6.33 3.56
N PHE A 78 14.74 -6.75 4.79
CA PHE A 78 15.05 -8.13 5.16
C PHE A 78 13.88 -8.87 5.79
N ASN A 79 12.69 -8.23 5.90
CA ASN A 79 11.50 -8.77 6.56
C ASN A 79 11.84 -9.37 7.94
N MET A 80 12.60 -8.65 8.76
CA MET A 80 13.06 -9.13 10.07
C MET A 80 12.34 -8.48 11.26
N HIS A 81 11.52 -7.48 11.01
CA HIS A 81 10.77 -6.82 12.06
C HIS A 81 9.48 -7.57 12.36
N LYS A 82 9.35 -8.09 13.59
CA LYS A 82 8.07 -8.64 14.09
C LYS A 82 7.01 -7.55 14.33
N LYS A 83 7.45 -6.32 14.59
CA LYS A 83 6.62 -5.12 14.77
C LYS A 83 7.24 -3.97 14.00
N LEU A 84 6.43 -3.02 13.51
CA LEU A 84 6.91 -1.84 12.78
C LEU A 84 8.00 -1.10 13.58
N SER A 85 9.20 -1.01 13.02
CA SER A 85 10.29 -0.23 13.61
C SER A 85 10.11 1.24 13.26
N ARG A 86 10.00 2.11 14.27
CA ARG A 86 9.71 3.55 14.10
C ARG A 86 10.78 4.47 14.70
N LYS A 87 11.81 3.91 15.34
CA LYS A 87 12.85 4.66 16.05
C LYS A 87 14.11 4.76 15.19
N ASN A 88 14.83 5.89 15.31
CA ASN A 88 16.12 6.14 14.65
C ASN A 88 16.09 5.74 13.17
N LEU A 89 15.15 6.35 12.45
CA LEU A 89 14.90 6.10 11.05
C LEU A 89 15.76 7.03 10.20
N HIS A 90 16.57 6.46 9.33
CA HIS A 90 17.39 7.17 8.35
C HIS A 90 16.74 7.07 6.99
N ALA A 91 16.52 8.20 6.32
CA ALA A 91 15.96 8.23 4.98
C ALA A 91 17.02 7.84 3.95
N ILE A 92 16.59 7.08 2.94
CA ILE A 92 17.39 6.70 1.78
C ILE A 92 17.27 7.83 0.75
N ASP A 93 18.39 8.41 0.33
CA ASP A 93 18.41 9.40 -0.74
C ASP A 93 18.40 8.74 -2.14
N ILE A 94 18.59 9.52 -3.20
CA ILE A 94 18.58 9.01 -4.58
C ILE A 94 19.80 8.12 -4.88
N ASP A 95 20.96 8.50 -4.37
CA ASP A 95 22.22 7.81 -4.63
C ASP A 95 22.27 6.49 -3.85
N ASP A 96 21.91 6.52 -2.57
CA ASP A 96 21.72 5.34 -1.73
C ASP A 96 20.70 4.40 -2.34
N ALA A 97 19.55 4.89 -2.80
CA ALA A 97 18.54 4.04 -3.43
C ALA A 97 19.12 3.31 -4.65
N THR A 98 19.92 3.98 -5.46
CA THR A 98 20.57 3.40 -6.65
C THR A 98 21.59 2.34 -6.25
N VAL A 99 22.49 2.66 -5.33
CA VAL A 99 23.54 1.76 -4.84
C VAL A 99 22.94 0.53 -4.17
N LEU A 100 21.96 0.71 -3.29
CA LEU A 100 21.29 -0.38 -2.60
C LEU A 100 20.51 -1.26 -3.57
N SER A 101 19.86 -0.66 -4.57
CA SER A 101 19.11 -1.42 -5.57
C SER A 101 20.01 -2.35 -6.38
N ALA A 102 21.17 -1.83 -6.81
CA ALA A 102 22.18 -2.63 -7.51
C ALA A 102 22.76 -3.72 -6.60
N LYS A 103 23.10 -3.38 -5.35
CA LYS A 103 23.73 -4.30 -4.39
C LYS A 103 22.85 -5.50 -4.02
N PHE A 104 21.55 -5.28 -3.83
CA PHE A 104 20.64 -6.31 -3.32
C PHE A 104 19.74 -6.92 -4.40
N GLY A 105 19.81 -6.45 -5.65
CA GLY A 105 18.96 -6.93 -6.74
C GLY A 105 17.46 -6.67 -6.48
N ARG A 106 17.14 -5.68 -5.66
CA ARG A 106 15.77 -5.29 -5.29
C ARG A 106 15.67 -3.78 -5.29
N GLN A 107 14.60 -3.24 -5.86
CA GLN A 107 14.40 -1.80 -5.91
C GLN A 107 14.19 -1.20 -4.50
N PHE A 108 15.01 -0.20 -4.17
CA PHE A 108 14.84 0.72 -3.06
C PHE A 108 14.31 2.05 -3.57
N ILE A 109 13.41 2.67 -2.81
CA ILE A 109 12.75 3.91 -3.20
C ILE A 109 13.29 5.09 -2.40
N PRO A 110 13.71 6.20 -3.03
CA PRO A 110 14.13 7.41 -2.33
C PRO A 110 13.04 7.94 -1.39
N GLY A 111 13.43 8.28 -0.16
CA GLY A 111 12.56 8.69 0.94
C GLY A 111 12.04 7.53 1.79
N TRP A 112 12.23 6.26 1.38
CA TRP A 112 12.06 5.14 2.31
C TRP A 112 13.03 5.27 3.48
N LYS A 113 12.65 4.72 4.63
CA LYS A 113 13.46 4.82 5.84
C LYS A 113 13.97 3.47 6.31
N LEU A 114 15.18 3.44 6.84
CA LEU A 114 15.81 2.29 7.46
C LEU A 114 16.01 2.56 8.95
N CYS A 115 15.70 1.59 9.79
CA CYS A 115 16.12 1.66 11.19
C CYS A 115 17.60 1.33 11.32
N GLN A 116 18.21 1.73 12.44
CA GLN A 116 19.61 1.47 12.76
C GLN A 116 20.06 0.02 12.50
N LYS A 117 19.24 -0.98 12.87
CA LYS A 117 19.57 -2.40 12.66
C LYS A 117 19.65 -2.76 11.17
N CYS A 118 18.70 -2.29 10.36
CA CYS A 118 18.71 -2.54 8.91
C CYS A 118 19.88 -1.85 8.23
N THR A 119 20.18 -0.60 8.64
CA THR A 119 21.37 0.13 8.16
C THR A 119 22.66 -0.63 8.49
N GLN A 120 22.78 -1.16 9.71
CA GLN A 120 23.95 -1.94 10.11
C GLN A 120 24.17 -3.18 9.25
N ILE A 121 23.09 -3.92 8.94
CA ILE A 121 23.16 -5.10 8.08
C ILE A 121 23.57 -4.72 6.66
N ILE A 122 22.98 -3.65 6.12
CA ILE A 122 23.30 -3.14 4.78
C ILE A 122 24.79 -2.80 4.67
N ASN A 123 25.35 -2.22 5.73
CA ASN A 123 26.76 -1.82 5.81
C ASN A 123 27.70 -2.99 6.14
N GLY A 124 27.19 -4.20 6.35
CA GLY A 124 28.02 -5.37 6.72
C GLY A 124 28.53 -5.34 8.16
N SER A 125 27.97 -4.48 9.01
CA SER A 125 28.33 -4.37 10.43
C SER A 125 27.51 -5.28 11.36
N ALA A 126 26.53 -6.01 10.81
CA ALA A 126 25.73 -7.01 11.53
C ALA A 126 25.24 -8.10 10.57
N GLU A 127 25.22 -9.36 11.01
CA GLU A 127 24.68 -10.48 10.24
C GLU A 127 23.18 -10.68 10.47
N VAL A 128 22.47 -11.19 9.45
CA VAL A 128 21.09 -11.64 9.58
C VAL A 128 21.12 -13.04 10.18
N ASP A 129 20.72 -13.17 11.45
CA ASP A 129 20.58 -14.46 12.11
C ASP A 129 19.66 -15.38 11.27
N SER A 130 20.24 -16.43 10.68
CA SER A 130 19.58 -17.27 9.67
C SER A 130 18.43 -18.12 10.25
N GLU A 131 18.40 -18.34 11.57
CA GLU A 131 17.43 -19.19 12.24
C GLU A 131 16.00 -18.63 12.17
N ASP A 132 15.83 -17.30 12.25
CA ASP A 132 14.53 -16.62 12.13
C ASP A 132 13.96 -16.66 10.69
N ARG A 133 14.80 -16.96 9.69
CA ARG A 133 14.41 -17.08 8.28
C ARG A 133 13.88 -18.48 7.96
N GLN A 134 14.44 -19.52 8.57
CA GLN A 134 14.00 -20.91 8.40
C GLN A 134 12.62 -21.17 9.01
N ARG A 135 12.32 -20.61 10.19
CA ARG A 135 10.99 -20.76 10.81
C ARG A 135 9.87 -20.20 9.93
N ARG A 136 10.06 -19.02 9.36
CA ARG A 136 9.04 -18.34 8.53
C ARG A 136 8.79 -18.96 7.15
N ARG A 137 9.76 -19.69 6.57
CA ARG A 137 9.51 -20.44 5.32
C ARG A 137 8.72 -21.73 5.58
N LEU A 138 8.88 -22.36 6.74
CA LEU A 138 8.15 -23.58 7.09
C LEU A 138 6.67 -23.31 7.45
N ASP A 139 6.36 -22.11 7.97
CA ASP A 139 4.99 -21.74 8.35
C ASP A 139 4.07 -21.36 7.16
N SER A 140 4.59 -21.01 5.98
CA SER A 140 3.75 -20.63 4.82
C SER A 140 3.16 -21.82 4.08
N ASP A 141 3.79 -22.99 4.16
CA ASP A 141 3.39 -24.18 3.39
C ASP A 141 2.44 -25.13 4.16
N GLY A 142 2.04 -24.75 5.38
CA GLY A 142 1.25 -25.61 6.28
C GLY A 142 -0.28 -25.46 6.23
N ARG A 143 -0.84 -24.54 5.43
CA ARG A 143 -2.30 -24.31 5.38
C ARG A 143 -2.80 -24.04 3.96
N THR A 144 -3.01 -25.11 3.19
CA THR A 144 -4.10 -25.21 2.18
C THR A 144 -4.06 -26.59 1.52
N ALA A 145 -4.36 -27.64 2.29
CA ALA A 145 -4.80 -28.92 1.74
C ALA A 145 -6.18 -29.22 2.30
N LYS A 146 -7.22 -28.84 1.54
CA LYS A 146 -8.57 -29.47 1.42
C LYS A 146 -9.62 -28.46 0.91
N ALA A 147 -9.84 -28.47 -0.39
CA ALA A 147 -11.13 -28.25 -1.08
C ALA A 147 -10.81 -28.17 -2.60
N LEU A 148 -10.67 -29.31 -3.26
CA LEU A 148 -11.67 -29.88 -4.17
C LEU A 148 -12.02 -28.99 -5.37
N LYS A 149 -11.53 -29.44 -6.52
CA LYS A 149 -12.30 -29.73 -7.75
C LYS A 149 -13.57 -28.89 -7.94
N SER A 150 -13.48 -27.94 -8.86
CA SER A 150 -14.28 -27.88 -10.10
C SER A 150 -14.39 -26.42 -10.53
N LEU A 151 -13.76 -26.04 -11.64
CA LEU A 151 -14.36 -25.11 -12.57
C LEU A 151 -13.68 -25.34 -13.93
N GLN A 152 -14.39 -26.07 -14.78
CA GLN A 152 -14.10 -26.15 -16.21
C GLN A 152 -14.24 -24.74 -16.80
N PHE A 153 -13.26 -24.34 -17.60
CA PHE A 153 -13.35 -23.17 -18.47
C PHE A 153 -13.95 -23.58 -19.82
N ALA A 154 -15.13 -23.05 -20.15
CA ALA A 154 -15.68 -22.85 -21.50
C ALA A 154 -17.02 -22.10 -21.31
N ASN A 155 -17.23 -20.83 -21.68
CA ASN A 155 -17.23 -20.09 -22.96
C ASN A 155 -18.60 -19.35 -23.03
N PRO A 156 -18.88 -18.42 -23.98
CA PRO A 156 -19.63 -17.20 -23.71
C PRO A 156 -21.05 -17.24 -24.31
N GLY A 157 -21.94 -16.37 -23.81
CA GLY A 157 -23.06 -15.86 -24.58
C GLY A 157 -24.47 -16.23 -24.10
N ARG A 158 -25.38 -15.29 -24.45
CA ARG A 158 -26.86 -15.32 -24.47
C ARG A 158 -27.64 -15.08 -23.17
N HIS A 159 -28.16 -13.84 -23.12
CA HIS A 159 -29.57 -13.44 -23.22
C HIS A 159 -30.68 -14.02 -22.32
N SER A 160 -31.67 -13.14 -22.11
CA SER A 160 -33.03 -13.28 -21.56
C SER A 160 -33.10 -13.25 -20.03
N GLU A 161 -33.75 -12.31 -19.33
CA GLU A 161 -35.05 -11.61 -19.42
C GLU A 161 -35.99 -12.06 -18.28
N PHE A 162 -36.61 -11.05 -17.66
CA PHE A 162 -37.82 -11.05 -16.84
C PHE A 162 -37.84 -11.69 -15.42
N ALA A 163 -38.40 -10.88 -14.51
CA ALA A 163 -38.56 -10.97 -13.05
C ALA A 163 -39.78 -11.87 -12.64
N PRO A 164 -40.42 -11.80 -11.44
CA PRO A 164 -40.10 -11.13 -10.15
C PRO A 164 -40.45 -11.95 -8.86
N GLU A 165 -40.25 -11.31 -7.68
CA GLU A 165 -40.81 -11.58 -6.32
C GLU A 165 -40.37 -12.87 -5.57
N ALA A 166 -40.30 -12.98 -4.22
CA ALA A 166 -40.91 -12.23 -3.13
C ALA A 166 -40.06 -12.31 -1.83
N ASN A 167 -39.98 -11.17 -1.14
CA ASN A 167 -40.32 -10.98 0.28
C ASN A 167 -39.94 -12.07 1.32
N LYS A 168 -39.03 -11.73 2.26
CA LYS A 168 -39.18 -12.00 3.71
C LYS A 168 -38.16 -11.22 4.54
N ARG A 169 -38.61 -10.00 4.83
CA ARG A 169 -38.19 -9.10 5.89
C ARG A 169 -38.40 -9.74 7.28
N GLU A 170 -37.55 -9.34 8.22
CA GLU A 170 -37.76 -9.35 9.67
C GLU A 170 -37.67 -10.68 10.44
N LYS A 171 -36.65 -10.79 11.30
CA LYS A 171 -36.77 -11.13 12.74
C LYS A 171 -35.37 -11.33 13.36
N ARG A 172 -34.79 -10.24 13.87
CA ARG A 172 -33.83 -10.30 15.00
C ARG A 172 -33.68 -8.92 15.66
N ARG A 173 -34.75 -8.50 16.33
CA ARG A 173 -34.71 -7.52 17.43
C ARG A 173 -35.62 -8.05 18.52
N LEU A 174 -35.28 -7.74 19.77
CA LEU A 174 -35.98 -8.03 21.03
C LEU A 174 -35.48 -9.29 21.77
N GLN A 175 -34.33 -9.17 22.43
CA GLN A 175 -34.13 -9.76 23.75
C GLN A 175 -33.88 -8.63 24.74
N THR A 176 -34.94 -8.16 25.37
CA THR A 176 -34.89 -7.40 26.62
C THR A 176 -36.01 -7.88 27.53
N LYS A 177 -35.59 -8.37 28.70
CA LYS A 177 -36.27 -8.37 30.00
C LYS A 177 -37.67 -8.99 30.13
N SER A 178 -37.75 -10.05 30.95
CA SER A 178 -38.76 -10.14 32.00
C SER A 178 -38.31 -11.03 33.16
N THR A 179 -38.31 -10.44 34.34
CA THR A 179 -38.31 -11.04 35.69
C THR A 179 -39.69 -11.60 36.03
N SER A 180 -39.77 -12.71 36.78
CA SER A 180 -40.87 -12.96 37.74
C SER A 180 -40.50 -14.05 38.76
N ASN A 181 -41.12 -13.96 39.94
CA ASN A 181 -40.75 -14.53 41.25
C ASN A 181 -41.30 -15.93 41.56
N ASN A 182 -40.69 -16.56 42.59
CA ASN A 182 -41.22 -17.46 43.64
C ASN A 182 -41.95 -18.77 43.28
N SER A 183 -41.48 -19.92 43.81
CA SER A 183 -41.79 -20.49 45.15
C SER A 183 -41.49 -22.01 45.23
N ASP A 184 -41.22 -22.47 46.47
CA ASP A 184 -41.32 -23.84 47.03
C ASP A 184 -40.32 -24.96 46.64
N ARG A 185 -39.34 -25.23 47.51
CA ARG A 185 -39.40 -26.30 48.52
C ARG A 185 -38.20 -26.25 49.49
#